data_AF-A0A7V3XH06-F1
#
_entry.id   AF-A0A7V3XH06-F1
#
_cell.length_a   1.000
_cell.length_b   1.000
_cell.length_c   1.000
_cell.angle_alpha   90.00
_cell.angle_beta   90.00
_cell.angle_gamma   90.00
#
_symmetry.space_group_name_H-M   'P 1'
#
loop_
_entity.id
_entity.type
_entity.pdbx_description
1 polymer ?
#
loop_
_entity_poly.entity_id
_entity_poly.type
_entity_poly.pdbx_seq_one_letter_code
_entity_poly.pdbx_strand_id
1 'polypeptide(L)'
;MRVTVQGVRREMPFVAALVAVGWLDYVTGPLVAVSPFYFCVLVPVALRRPVRIAAPYALLAAAIFLGVEVLSNPGLRWTFYPYWRGFSQLVGFLLVTCTIPQLVRERQRLVRSEEALVRQRAELEELNAKLVATLEELGASRERAIEELLRRHTEELEQFKRLLAPVLAALVSADRAVAERAVHPRPAGTPSMRYPED
;
A
#
# COMPACT_ATOMS: atom_id res chain seq x y z
N MET A 1 13.74 -17.03 36.71
CA MET A 1 12.53 -16.25 36.43
C MET A 1 12.08 -15.61 37.75
N ARG A 2 12.44 -14.35 38.03
CA ARG A 2 12.10 -13.70 39.31
C ARG A 2 10.61 -13.36 39.28
N VAL A 3 9.80 -14.12 40.02
CA VAL A 3 8.41 -13.75 40.30
C VAL A 3 8.48 -12.49 41.15
N THR A 4 8.20 -11.34 40.53
CA THR A 4 8.12 -10.08 41.28
C THR A 4 6.86 -10.12 42.14
N VAL A 5 6.96 -9.72 43.41
CA VAL A 5 5.84 -9.69 44.37
C VAL A 5 4.64 -8.89 43.81
N GLN A 6 4.91 -7.90 42.96
CA GLN A 6 3.88 -7.13 42.25
C GLN A 6 3.08 -7.96 41.23
N GLY A 7 3.69 -8.99 40.63
CA GLY A 7 3.01 -9.90 39.72
C GLY A 7 1.91 -10.68 40.43
N VAL A 8 2.22 -11.26 41.60
CA VAL A 8 1.27 -12.05 42.39
C VAL A 8 0.04 -11.22 42.79
N ARG A 9 0.25 -9.97 43.24
CA ARG A 9 -0.86 -9.08 43.65
C ARG A 9 -1.83 -8.76 42.51
N ARG A 10 -1.36 -8.72 41.25
CA ARG A 10 -2.20 -8.47 40.07
C ARG A 10 -2.99 -9.71 39.63
N GLU A 11 -2.54 -10.90 39.99
CA GLU A 11 -3.17 -12.17 39.63
C GLU A 11 -4.24 -12.62 40.64
N MET A 12 -4.13 -12.20 41.91
CA MET A 12 -5.10 -12.50 42.96
C MET A 12 -6.58 -12.28 42.61
N PRO A 13 -7.01 -11.20 41.93
CA PRO A 13 -8.43 -11.02 41.62
C PRO A 13 -8.98 -12.11 40.68
N PHE A 14 -8.17 -12.62 39.76
CA PHE A 14 -8.61 -13.68 38.85
C PHE A 14 -8.74 -15.02 39.55
N VAL A 15 -7.77 -15.34 40.41
CA VAL A 15 -7.84 -16.54 41.26
C VAL A 15 -9.04 -16.45 42.20
N ALA A 16 -9.24 -15.31 42.86
CA ALA A 16 -10.39 -15.09 43.73
C ALA A 16 -11.72 -15.20 42.96
N ALA A 17 -11.79 -14.68 41.74
CA ALA A 17 -12.97 -14.83 40.88
C ALA A 17 -13.23 -16.29 40.49
N LEU A 18 -12.21 -17.06 40.13
CA LEU A 18 -12.36 -18.50 39.86
C LEU A 18 -12.87 -19.26 41.08
N VAL A 19 -12.33 -18.96 42.26
CA VAL A 19 -12.78 -19.56 43.52
C VAL A 19 -14.23 -19.16 43.83
N ALA A 20 -14.59 -17.89 43.61
CA ALA A 20 -15.96 -17.42 43.81
C ALA A 20 -16.96 -18.09 42.86
N VAL A 21 -16.57 -18.30 41.60
CA VAL A 21 -17.38 -19.05 40.63
C VAL A 21 -17.52 -20.51 41.07
N GLY A 22 -16.45 -21.16 41.51
CA GLY A 22 -16.51 -22.53 42.03
C GLY A 22 -17.36 -22.66 43.29
N TRP A 23 -17.30 -21.67 44.18
CA TRP A 23 -18.18 -21.60 45.35
C TRP A 23 -19.65 -21.46 44.93
N LEU A 24 -19.94 -20.58 43.97
CA LEU A 24 -21.28 -20.41 43.44
C LEU A 24 -21.80 -21.71 42.82
N ASP A 25 -20.98 -22.38 42.02
CA ASP A 25 -21.26 -23.67 41.36
C ASP A 25 -21.63 -24.74 42.40
N TYR A 26 -20.87 -24.80 43.49
CA TYR A 26 -21.15 -25.68 44.62
C TYR A 26 -22.52 -25.40 45.28
N VAL A 27 -22.88 -24.13 45.46
CA VAL A 27 -24.16 -23.74 46.08
C VAL A 27 -25.35 -23.95 45.13
N THR A 28 -25.20 -23.66 43.84
CA THR A 28 -26.27 -23.82 42.85
C THR A 28 -26.50 -25.27 42.45
N GLY A 29 -25.50 -26.13 42.66
CA GLY A 29 -25.53 -27.54 42.32
C GLY A 29 -25.27 -27.81 40.83
N PRO A 30 -25.01 -29.09 40.47
CA PRO A 30 -24.48 -29.52 39.17
C PRO A 30 -25.47 -29.40 37.99
N LEU A 31 -26.72 -29.00 38.26
CA LEU A 31 -27.80 -28.89 37.28
C LEU A 31 -27.83 -27.52 36.58
N VAL A 32 -27.23 -26.50 37.19
CA VAL A 32 -27.08 -25.19 36.54
C VAL A 32 -25.86 -25.28 35.64
N ALA A 33 -25.99 -24.89 34.36
CA ALA A 33 -24.86 -24.82 33.45
C ALA A 33 -23.96 -23.65 33.84
N VAL A 34 -23.11 -23.82 34.87
CA VAL A 34 -22.22 -22.77 35.40
C VAL A 34 -20.93 -22.64 34.58
N SER A 35 -20.66 -23.57 33.65
CA SER A 35 -19.52 -23.54 32.72
C SER A 35 -19.27 -22.19 32.01
N PRO A 36 -20.30 -21.43 31.55
CA PRO A 36 -20.13 -20.08 30.99
C PRO A 36 -19.43 -19.09 31.92
N PHE A 37 -19.66 -19.18 33.24
CA PHE A 37 -19.08 -18.25 34.20
C PHE A 37 -17.58 -18.43 34.36
N TYR A 38 -17.07 -19.66 34.23
CA TYR A 38 -15.63 -19.90 34.19
C TYR A 38 -14.99 -19.23 32.97
N PHE A 39 -15.68 -19.24 31.81
CA PHE A 39 -15.20 -18.52 30.63
C PHE A 39 -15.18 -17.00 30.83
N CYS A 40 -16.13 -16.41 31.57
CA CYS A 40 -16.10 -14.98 31.90
C CYS A 40 -14.82 -14.57 32.64
N VAL A 41 -14.20 -15.46 33.42
CA VAL A 41 -12.93 -15.21 34.09
C VAL A 41 -11.73 -15.56 33.19
N LEU A 42 -11.80 -16.69 32.48
CA LEU A 42 -10.70 -17.18 31.63
C LEU A 42 -10.47 -16.32 30.39
N VAL A 43 -11.52 -15.79 29.76
CA VAL A 43 -11.42 -14.97 28.53
C VAL A 43 -10.59 -13.71 28.77
N PRO A 44 -10.86 -12.86 29.78
CA PRO A 44 -10.01 -11.72 30.09
C PRO A 44 -8.55 -12.08 30.39
N VAL A 45 -8.31 -13.22 31.04
CA VAL A 45 -6.95 -13.72 31.32
C VAL A 45 -6.25 -14.11 30.02
N ALA A 46 -6.92 -14.87 29.16
CA ALA A 46 -6.42 -15.27 27.85
C ALA A 46 -6.11 -14.05 26.96
N LEU A 47 -6.95 -13.02 26.98
CA LEU A 47 -6.72 -11.80 26.21
C LEU A 47 -5.49 -11.01 26.66
N ARG A 48 -5.18 -11.00 27.95
CA ARG A 48 -4.14 -10.14 28.55
C ARG A 48 -2.81 -10.84 28.75
N ARG A 49 -2.79 -12.17 28.85
CA ARG A 49 -1.61 -12.94 29.24
C ARG A 49 -1.17 -13.90 28.13
N PRO A 50 0.13 -14.19 28.03
CA PRO A 50 0.59 -15.23 27.12
C PRO A 50 0.06 -16.60 27.54
N VAL A 51 -0.13 -17.51 26.57
CA VAL A 51 -0.69 -18.86 26.77
C VAL A 51 -0.01 -19.61 27.92
N ARG A 52 1.32 -19.47 28.08
CA ARG A 52 2.08 -20.10 29.18
C ARG A 52 1.59 -19.71 30.58
N ILE A 53 1.10 -18.48 30.75
CA ILE A 53 0.57 -17.97 32.02
C ILE A 53 -0.93 -18.25 32.11
N ALA A 54 -1.66 -18.26 31.00
CA ALA A 54 -3.10 -18.52 30.99
C ALA A 54 -3.45 -20.01 31.19
N ALA A 55 -2.63 -20.93 30.68
CA ALA A 55 -2.80 -22.38 30.81
C ALA A 55 -2.99 -22.89 32.26
N PRO A 56 -2.19 -22.46 33.26
CA PRO A 56 -2.43 -22.87 34.65
C PRO A 56 -3.77 -22.39 35.21
N TYR A 57 -4.35 -21.29 34.72
CA TYR A 57 -5.71 -20.88 35.12
C TYR A 57 -6.78 -21.80 34.56
N ALA A 58 -6.63 -22.27 33.32
CA ALA A 58 -7.53 -23.27 32.75
C ALA A 58 -7.46 -24.59 33.53
N LEU A 59 -6.25 -25.01 33.91
CA LEU A 59 -6.05 -26.17 34.77
C LEU A 59 -6.70 -25.97 36.15
N LEU A 60 -6.49 -24.81 36.78
CA LEU A 60 -7.09 -24.48 38.07
C LEU A 60 -8.63 -24.46 38.00
N ALA A 61 -9.20 -23.86 36.95
CA ALA A 61 -10.64 -23.83 36.72
C ALA A 61 -11.20 -25.26 36.57
N ALA A 62 -10.53 -26.11 35.79
CA ALA A 62 -10.94 -27.51 35.65
C ALA A 62 -10.81 -28.30 36.95
N ALA A 63 -9.76 -28.06 37.74
CA ALA A 63 -9.56 -28.69 39.04
C ALA A 63 -10.64 -28.27 40.05
N ILE A 64 -11.00 -26.98 40.07
CA ILE A 64 -12.11 -26.47 40.88
C ILE A 64 -13.42 -27.12 40.44
N PHE A 65 -13.71 -27.13 39.15
CA PHE A 65 -14.92 -27.75 38.60
C PHE A 65 -15.04 -29.24 38.96
N LEU A 66 -13.97 -30.02 38.75
CA LEU A 66 -13.93 -31.44 39.12
C LEU A 66 -14.09 -31.62 40.64
N GLY A 67 -13.44 -30.77 41.44
CA GLY A 67 -13.56 -30.77 42.90
C GLY A 67 -15.01 -30.54 43.34
N VAL A 68 -15.69 -29.55 42.76
CA VAL A 68 -17.10 -29.26 43.02
C VAL A 68 -17.99 -30.44 42.64
N GLU A 69 -17.78 -31.06 41.47
CA GLU A 69 -18.57 -32.21 41.01
C GLU A 69 -18.43 -33.41 41.96
N VAL A 70 -17.20 -33.73 42.36
CA VAL A 70 -16.85 -34.84 43.29
C VAL A 70 -17.39 -34.58 44.70
N LEU A 71 -17.32 -33.33 45.18
CA LEU A 71 -17.79 -32.97 46.52
C LEU A 71 -19.32 -32.94 46.59
N SER A 72 -19.99 -32.41 45.56
CA SER A 72 -21.45 -32.28 45.50
C SER A 72 -22.16 -33.62 45.31
N ASN A 73 -21.52 -34.57 44.62
CA ASN A 73 -22.09 -35.90 44.34
C ASN A 73 -21.22 -37.03 44.90
N PRO A 74 -21.17 -37.23 46.23
CA PRO A 74 -20.31 -38.24 46.84
C PRO A 74 -20.60 -39.67 46.37
N GLY A 75 -21.86 -39.97 46.01
CA GLY A 75 -22.26 -41.28 45.49
C GLY A 75 -21.70 -41.63 44.12
N LEU A 76 -21.32 -40.62 43.32
CA LEU A 76 -20.79 -40.80 41.95
C LEU A 76 -19.25 -40.81 41.90
N ARG A 77 -18.55 -40.65 43.03
CA ARG A 77 -17.07 -40.54 43.07
C ARG A 77 -16.35 -41.75 42.50
N TRP A 78 -16.97 -42.93 42.58
CA TRP A 78 -16.41 -44.18 42.07
C TRP A 78 -16.81 -44.48 40.62
N THR A 79 -17.72 -43.68 40.06
CA THR A 79 -18.13 -43.81 38.66
C THR A 79 -17.11 -43.11 37.75
N PHE A 80 -16.91 -43.64 36.54
CA PHE A 80 -16.02 -43.03 35.54
C PHE A 80 -16.52 -41.66 35.04
N TYR A 81 -17.84 -41.46 35.07
CA TYR A 81 -18.54 -40.29 34.53
C TYR A 81 -18.01 -38.91 34.98
N PRO A 82 -17.87 -38.59 36.28
CA PRO A 82 -17.39 -37.27 36.73
C PRO A 82 -15.97 -36.96 36.25
N TYR A 83 -15.09 -37.95 36.17
CA TYR A 83 -13.71 -37.76 35.68
C TYR A 83 -13.68 -37.47 34.19
N TRP A 84 -14.48 -38.20 33.42
CA TRP A 84 -14.62 -37.94 31.98
C TRP A 84 -15.19 -36.55 31.71
N ARG A 85 -16.22 -36.13 32.47
CA ARG A 85 -16.81 -34.80 32.38
C ARG A 85 -15.82 -33.71 32.77
N GLY A 86 -15.04 -33.88 33.84
CA GLY A 86 -13.99 -32.95 34.22
C GLY A 86 -12.88 -32.85 33.17
N PHE A 87 -12.51 -33.98 32.56
CA PHE A 87 -11.53 -34.02 31.48
C PHE A 87 -12.01 -33.30 30.22
N SER A 88 -13.25 -33.53 29.78
CA SER A 88 -13.81 -32.80 28.63
C SER A 88 -13.87 -31.30 28.89
N GLN A 89 -14.19 -30.90 30.12
CA GLN A 89 -14.20 -29.50 30.53
C GLN A 89 -12.79 -28.89 30.53
N LEU A 90 -11.78 -29.63 31.01
CA LEU A 90 -10.36 -29.22 30.95
C LEU A 90 -9.93 -28.97 29.51
N VAL A 91 -10.25 -29.89 28.59
CA VAL A 91 -9.95 -29.76 27.16
C VAL A 91 -10.64 -28.51 26.60
N GLY A 92 -11.90 -28.28 26.94
CA GLY A 92 -12.65 -27.08 26.53
C GLY A 92 -12.00 -25.78 27.04
N PHE A 93 -11.65 -25.71 28.33
CA PHE A 93 -10.98 -24.55 28.90
C PHE A 93 -9.60 -24.31 28.29
N LEU A 94 -8.81 -25.36 28.06
CA LEU A 94 -7.52 -25.25 27.39
C LEU A 94 -7.67 -24.76 25.96
N LEU A 95 -8.62 -25.32 25.19
CA LEU A 95 -8.85 -24.92 23.81
C LEU A 95 -9.19 -23.43 23.74
N VAL A 96 -10.18 -22.97 24.52
CA VAL A 96 -10.56 -21.54 24.54
C VAL A 96 -9.39 -20.65 24.98
N THR A 97 -8.66 -21.05 26.01
CA THR A 97 -7.52 -20.28 26.54
C THR A 97 -6.33 -20.21 25.57
N CYS A 98 -6.14 -21.23 24.73
CA CYS A 98 -5.08 -21.28 23.73
C CYS A 98 -5.47 -20.58 22.41
N THR A 99 -6.72 -20.71 21.97
CA THR A 99 -7.19 -20.21 20.68
C THR A 99 -7.43 -18.70 20.70
N ILE A 100 -8.01 -18.14 21.77
CA ILE A 100 -8.31 -16.70 21.85
C ILE A 100 -7.05 -15.83 21.66
N PRO A 101 -5.92 -16.07 22.35
CA PRO A 101 -4.72 -15.27 22.16
C PRO A 101 -4.15 -15.37 20.74
N GLN A 102 -4.28 -16.54 20.09
CA GLN A 102 -3.85 -16.72 18.70
C GLN A 102 -4.69 -15.88 17.74
N LEU A 103 -6.02 -15.96 17.88
CA LEU A 103 -6.96 -15.20 17.05
C LEU A 103 -6.73 -13.68 17.18
N VAL A 104 -6.50 -13.19 18.40
CA VAL A 104 -6.23 -11.77 18.64
C VAL A 104 -4.90 -11.33 18.01
N ARG A 105 -3.86 -12.17 18.10
CA ARG A 105 -2.56 -11.88 17.48
C ARG A 105 -2.65 -11.84 15.96
N GLU A 106 -3.38 -12.78 15.37
CA GLU A 106 -3.60 -12.81 13.93
C GLU A 106 -4.39 -11.59 13.47
N ARG A 107 -5.47 -11.22 14.18
CA ARG A 107 -6.22 -10.00 13.89
C ARG A 107 -5.33 -8.75 13.95
N GLN A 108 -4.50 -8.62 14.97
CA GLN A 108 -3.55 -7.49 15.07
C GLN A 108 -2.52 -7.50 13.94
N ARG A 109 -2.05 -8.68 13.52
CA ARG A 109 -1.14 -8.82 12.39
C ARG A 109 -1.80 -8.38 11.08
N LEU A 110 -3.05 -8.79 10.87
CA LEU A 110 -3.84 -8.41 9.69
C LEU A 110 -4.07 -6.91 9.61
N VAL A 111 -4.45 -6.26 10.71
CA VAL A 111 -4.61 -4.79 10.76
C VAL A 111 -3.30 -4.08 10.44
N ARG A 112 -2.17 -4.53 10.99
CA ARG A 112 -0.85 -3.94 10.67
C ARG A 112 -0.47 -4.13 9.21
N SER A 113 -0.81 -5.27 8.60
CA SER A 113 -0.56 -5.48 7.17
C SER A 113 -1.44 -4.60 6.30
N GLU A 114 -2.69 -4.36 6.71
CA GLU A 114 -3.60 -3.45 6.01
C GLU A 114 -3.07 -2.00 6.07
N GLU A 115 -2.64 -1.54 7.24
CA GLU A 115 -1.99 -0.24 7.41
C GLU A 115 -0.74 -0.09 6.53
N ALA A 116 0.07 -1.15 6.41
CA ALA A 116 1.24 -1.15 5.54
C ALA A 116 0.86 -1.06 4.05
N LEU A 117 -0.17 -1.79 3.61
CA LEU A 117 -0.67 -1.73 2.24
C LEU A 117 -1.25 -0.35 1.90
N VAL A 118 -1.97 0.28 2.83
CA VAL A 118 -2.48 1.65 2.65
C VAL A 118 -1.34 2.64 2.48
N ARG A 119 -0.26 2.53 3.28
CA ARG A 119 0.93 3.38 3.12
C ARG A 119 1.62 3.18 1.78
N GLN A 120 1.82 1.92 1.36
CA GLN A 120 2.41 1.61 0.06
C GLN A 120 1.57 2.15 -1.10
N ARG A 121 0.24 2.07 -0.99
CA ARG A 121 -0.66 2.64 -1.99
C ARG A 121 -0.51 4.16 -2.07
N ALA A 122 -0.48 4.86 -0.94
CA ALA A 122 -0.29 6.30 -0.91
C ALA A 122 1.07 6.72 -1.53
N GLU A 123 2.13 5.97 -1.24
CA GLU A 123 3.46 6.20 -1.82
C GLU A 123 3.46 5.97 -3.35
N LEU A 124 2.78 4.92 -3.83
CA LEU A 124 2.62 4.69 -5.27
C LEU A 124 1.81 5.78 -5.96
N GLU A 125 0.75 6.27 -5.32
CA GLU A 125 -0.05 7.38 -5.84
C GLU A 125 0.78 8.67 -5.92
N GLU A 126 1.62 8.95 -4.91
CA GLU A 126 2.55 10.09 -4.92
C GLU A 126 3.61 9.96 -6.01
N LEU A 127 4.21 8.78 -6.16
CA LEU A 127 5.20 8.51 -7.22
C LEU A 127 4.58 8.64 -8.61
N ASN A 128 3.36 8.15 -8.78
CA ASN A 128 2.64 8.28 -10.05
C ASN A 128 2.34 9.75 -10.38
N ALA A 129 1.90 10.54 -9.38
CA ALA A 129 1.70 11.98 -9.56
C ALA A 129 3.00 12.70 -9.95
N LYS A 130 4.13 12.35 -9.33
CA LYS A 130 5.45 12.89 -9.72
C LYS A 130 5.83 12.50 -11.13
N LEU A 131 5.63 11.25 -11.52
CA LEU A 131 5.91 10.79 -12.89
C LEU A 131 5.08 11.55 -13.91
N VAL A 132 3.78 11.72 -13.67
CA VAL A 132 2.90 12.51 -14.55
C VAL A 132 3.41 13.95 -14.67
N ALA A 133 3.73 14.61 -13.56
CA ALA A 133 4.27 15.98 -13.59
C ALA A 133 5.58 16.07 -14.39
N THR A 134 6.52 15.13 -14.20
CA THR A 134 7.77 15.12 -14.97
C THR A 134 7.55 14.89 -16.46
N LEU A 135 6.57 14.05 -16.83
CA LEU A 135 6.22 13.81 -18.23
C LEU A 135 5.59 15.04 -18.88
N GLU A 136 4.76 15.79 -18.15
CA GLU A 136 4.20 17.05 -18.60
C GLU A 136 5.29 18.11 -18.82
N GLU A 137 6.25 18.24 -17.90
CA GLU A 137 7.40 19.15 -18.04
C GLU A 137 8.29 18.77 -19.24
N LEU A 138 8.55 17.47 -19.42
CA LEU A 138 9.28 16.94 -20.58
C LEU A 138 8.53 17.19 -21.89
N GLY A 139 7.20 17.04 -21.89
CA GLY A 139 6.34 17.36 -23.03
C GLY A 139 6.43 18.84 -23.40
N ALA A 140 6.22 19.74 -22.43
CA ALA A 140 6.26 21.17 -22.63
C ALA A 140 7.65 21.67 -23.08
N SER A 141 8.73 21.11 -22.53
CA SER A 141 10.09 21.47 -22.96
C SER A 141 10.39 21.02 -24.39
N ARG A 142 9.93 19.83 -24.80
CA ARG A 142 10.03 19.37 -26.19
C ARG A 142 9.24 20.25 -27.15
N GLU A 143 8.02 20.61 -26.79
CA GLU A 143 7.17 21.47 -27.62
C GLU A 143 7.82 22.83 -27.86
N ARG A 144 8.35 23.47 -26.81
CA ARG A 144 9.11 24.73 -26.92
C ARG A 144 10.35 24.58 -27.80
N ALA A 145 11.09 23.48 -27.66
CA ALA A 145 12.28 23.23 -28.48
C ALA A 145 11.94 23.05 -29.97
N ILE A 146 10.83 22.37 -30.26
CA ILE A 146 10.32 22.20 -31.64
C ILE A 146 9.87 23.55 -32.21
N GLU A 147 9.11 24.33 -31.44
CA GLU A 147 8.64 25.65 -31.85
C GLU A 147 9.81 26.59 -32.17
N GLU A 148 10.86 26.57 -31.33
CA GLU A 148 12.06 27.37 -31.55
C GLU A 148 12.85 26.92 -32.80
N LEU A 149 12.98 25.61 -33.04
CA LEU A 149 13.59 25.08 -34.26
C LEU A 149 12.80 25.47 -35.52
N LEU A 150 11.47 25.33 -35.49
CA LEU A 150 10.59 25.73 -36.58
C LEU A 150 10.69 27.22 -36.88
N ARG A 151 10.75 28.06 -35.83
CA ARG A 151 10.93 29.50 -35.97
C ARG A 151 12.27 29.84 -36.63
N ARG A 152 13.37 29.24 -36.16
CA ARG A 152 14.71 29.45 -36.74
C ARG A 152 14.75 29.07 -38.22
N HIS A 153 14.22 27.91 -38.59
CA HIS A 153 14.17 27.50 -40.00
C HIS A 153 13.29 28.40 -40.86
N THR A 154 12.21 28.94 -40.30
CA THR A 154 11.36 29.91 -41.01
C THR A 154 12.11 31.23 -41.25
N GLU A 155 12.83 31.73 -40.24
CA GLU A 155 13.67 32.92 -40.35
C GLU A 155 14.83 32.72 -41.35
N GLU A 156 15.50 31.56 -41.33
CA GLU A 156 16.52 31.17 -42.30
C GLU A 156 15.98 31.14 -43.74
N LEU A 157 14.80 30.53 -43.94
CA LEU A 157 14.13 30.48 -45.25
C LEU A 157 13.74 31.88 -45.74
N GLU A 158 13.22 32.75 -44.87
CA GLU A 158 12.93 34.14 -45.23
C GLU A 158 14.20 34.91 -45.60
N GLN A 159 15.28 34.74 -44.84
CA GLN A 159 16.56 35.38 -45.13
C GLN A 159 17.11 34.90 -46.47
N PHE A 160 17.08 33.59 -46.73
CA PHE A 160 17.49 33.02 -48.00
C PHE A 160 16.64 33.53 -49.17
N LYS A 161 15.32 33.62 -49.00
CA LYS A 161 14.40 34.20 -49.99
C LYS A 161 14.71 35.67 -50.27
N ARG A 162 15.01 36.47 -49.24
CA ARG A 162 15.43 37.88 -49.38
C ARG A 162 16.75 38.01 -50.14
N LEU A 163 17.70 37.11 -49.93
CA LEU A 163 18.96 37.07 -50.67
C LEU A 163 18.79 36.63 -52.13
N LEU A 164 17.89 35.70 -52.41
CA LEU A 164 17.59 35.24 -53.78
C LEU A 164 16.79 36.24 -54.61
N ALA A 165 15.89 37.01 -53.99
CA ALA A 165 15.04 37.97 -54.67
C ALA A 165 15.80 38.94 -55.62
N PRO A 166 16.89 39.62 -55.22
CA PRO A 166 17.65 40.49 -56.11
C PRO A 166 18.36 39.73 -57.23
N VAL A 167 18.85 38.51 -56.97
CA VAL A 167 19.53 37.67 -57.98
C VAL A 167 18.53 37.25 -59.07
N LEU A 168 17.35 36.79 -58.66
CA LEU A 168 16.26 36.47 -59.58
C LEU A 168 15.80 37.70 -60.37
N ALA A 169 15.63 38.85 -59.71
CA ALA A 169 15.26 40.09 -60.38
C ALA A 169 16.33 40.53 -61.42
N ALA A 170 17.61 40.39 -61.08
CA ALA A 170 18.72 40.68 -62.00
C ALA A 170 18.71 39.74 -63.21
N LEU A 171 18.55 38.43 -63.01
CA LEU A 171 18.45 37.45 -64.09
C LEU A 171 17.27 37.73 -65.02
N VAL A 172 16.08 38.00 -64.46
CA VAL A 172 14.89 38.35 -65.25
C VAL A 172 15.10 39.64 -66.04
N SER A 173 15.73 40.66 -65.43
CA SER A 173 16.05 41.92 -66.13
C SER A 173 17.07 41.73 -67.26
N ALA A 174 18.06 40.86 -67.08
CA ALA A 174 19.07 40.53 -68.08
C ALA A 174 18.45 39.79 -69.27
N ASP A 175 17.59 38.80 -69.01
CA ASP A 175 16.91 38.03 -70.05
C ASP A 175 15.99 38.94 -70.89
N ARG A 176 15.26 39.86 -70.24
CA ARG A 176 14.45 40.88 -70.92
C ARG A 176 15.29 41.81 -71.81
N ALA A 177 16.46 42.25 -71.34
CA ALA A 177 17.37 43.07 -72.13
C ALA A 177 17.96 42.33 -73.35
N VAL A 178 18.19 41.02 -73.24
CA VAL A 178 18.61 40.17 -74.37
C VAL A 178 17.47 40.04 -75.38
N ALA A 179 16.23 39.83 -74.92
CA ALA A 179 15.05 39.76 -75.79
C ALA A 179 14.81 41.08 -76.55
N GLU A 180 14.93 42.23 -75.88
CA GLU A 180 14.80 43.55 -76.54
C GLU A 180 15.88 43.79 -77.61
N ARG A 181 17.13 43.34 -77.37
CA ARG A 181 18.20 43.37 -78.37
C ARG A 181 17.94 42.47 -79.59
N ALA A 182 17.24 41.35 -79.41
CA ALA A 182 16.88 40.46 -80.51
C ALA A 182 15.72 41.03 -81.36
N VAL A 183 14.82 41.80 -80.76
CA VAL A 183 13.67 42.43 -81.46
C VAL A 183 14.08 43.72 -82.20
N HIS A 184 15.09 44.43 -81.72
CA HIS A 184 15.71 45.56 -82.43
C HIS A 184 17.15 45.22 -82.86
N PRO A 185 17.34 44.41 -83.93
CA PRO A 185 18.67 44.20 -84.46
C PRO A 185 19.22 45.57 -84.91
N ARG A 186 20.33 45.97 -84.29
CA ARG A 186 21.10 47.16 -84.68
C ARG A 186 21.23 47.16 -86.20
N PRO A 187 20.81 48.22 -86.92
CA PRO A 187 21.00 48.27 -88.36
C PRO A 187 22.49 48.09 -88.62
N ALA A 188 22.83 47.08 -89.42
CA ALA A 188 24.19 46.77 -89.81
C ALA A 188 24.82 48.03 -90.39
N GLY A 189 25.64 48.70 -89.58
CA GLY A 189 26.45 49.82 -90.03
C GLY A 189 27.38 49.31 -91.10
N THR A 190 27.04 49.64 -92.35
CA THR A 190 27.88 49.40 -93.52
C THR A 190 29.30 49.90 -93.27
N PRO A 191 30.32 49.12 -93.66
CA PRO A 191 31.71 49.41 -93.33
C PRO A 191 32.17 50.65 -94.08
N SER A 192 32.51 51.71 -93.35
CA SER A 192 33.29 52.81 -93.90
C SER A 192 34.73 52.32 -94.09
N MET A 193 34.98 51.74 -95.27
CA MET A 193 36.32 51.58 -95.82
C MET A 193 36.90 53.00 -95.99
N ARG A 194 37.71 53.44 -95.04
CA ARG A 194 38.62 54.58 -95.20
C ARG A 194 39.93 54.06 -95.77
N TYR A 195 40.08 54.16 -97.09
CA TYR A 195 41.37 54.41 -97.74
C TYR A 195 41.47 55.92 -98.00
N PRO A 196 42.63 56.43 -98.45
CA PRO A 196 43.97 56.51 -97.86
C PRO A 196 44.25 58.00 -97.49
N GLU A 197 45.48 58.40 -97.15
CA GLU A 197 46.22 59.55 -97.75
C GLU A 197 47.68 59.48 -97.24
N ASP A 198 48.57 59.30 -98.22
CA ASP A 198 50.02 59.61 -98.32
C ASP A 198 51.03 59.19 -97.25
#